data_AF-A0A6A6NR14-F1
#
_entry.id   AF-A0A6A6NR14-F1
#
_cell.length_a   1.000
_cell.length_b   1.000
_cell.length_c   1.000
_cell.angle_alpha   90.00
_cell.angle_beta   90.00
_cell.angle_gamma   90.00
#
_symmetry.space_group_name_H-M   'P 1'
#
loop_
_entity.id
_entity.type
_entity.pdbx_description
1 polymer ?
#
loop_
_entity_poly.entity_id
_entity_poly.type
_entity_poly.pdbx_seq_one_letter_code
_entity_poly.pdbx_strand_id
1 'polypeptide(L)'
;MLGLGAFRPTAPLFGGLLWKIPWRLSRPQKLRHRRRLRRVDTVVATLERALVRNGLAKGEAESTTAAAAAANANAKPKGAAKKGKKEAELSLVRKGLSTHAIERWKTEMPSEAEMVPKDKYTIFDRKVRGYRKTIRKLPKWTRVSQRINPPGF
;
A
#
# COMPACT_ATOMS: atom_id res chain seq x y z
N MET A 1 63.52 -4.14 -7.90
CA MET A 1 63.50 -5.52 -7.36
C MET A 1 62.14 -5.81 -6.76
N LEU A 2 61.49 -6.85 -7.25
CA LEU A 2 60.11 -7.22 -6.94
C LEU A 2 60.00 -7.89 -5.56
N GLY A 3 59.28 -7.24 -4.63
CA GLY A 3 58.79 -7.88 -3.41
C GLY A 3 57.44 -8.57 -3.63
N LEU A 4 57.44 -9.71 -4.33
CA LEU A 4 56.34 -10.69 -4.32
C LEU A 4 56.53 -11.63 -3.12
N GLY A 5 56.24 -11.14 -1.91
CA GLY A 5 56.22 -11.96 -0.70
C GLY A 5 54.91 -12.78 -0.61
N ALA A 6 55.02 -14.06 -0.25
CA ALA A 6 53.96 -15.08 -0.22
C ALA A 6 52.78 -14.80 0.74
N PHE A 7 52.81 -13.68 1.47
CA PHE A 7 51.79 -13.30 2.46
C PHE A 7 51.46 -11.81 2.34
N ARG A 8 50.92 -11.40 1.19
CA ARG A 8 50.17 -10.14 1.16
C ARG A 8 48.87 -10.39 1.92
N PRO A 9 48.56 -9.69 3.03
CA PRO A 9 47.22 -9.73 3.58
C PRO A 9 46.30 -9.24 2.46
N THR A 10 45.52 -10.15 1.88
CA THR A 10 44.44 -9.74 0.99
C THR A 10 43.61 -8.77 1.81
N ALA A 11 43.41 -7.54 1.31
CA ALA A 11 42.54 -6.58 1.97
C ALA A 11 41.28 -7.34 2.40
N PRO A 12 40.89 -7.35 3.69
CA PRO A 12 39.65 -7.99 4.07
C PRO A 12 38.59 -7.31 3.22
N LEU A 13 38.04 -8.04 2.25
CA LEU A 13 36.97 -7.54 1.42
C LEU A 13 35.95 -6.98 2.40
N PHE A 14 35.72 -5.66 2.38
CA PHE A 14 34.81 -4.95 3.27
C PHE A 14 33.35 -5.40 2.96
N GLY A 15 33.08 -6.67 3.25
CA GLY A 15 32.02 -7.51 2.69
C GLY A 15 32.09 -8.96 3.21
N GLY A 16 32.74 -9.19 4.35
CA GLY A 16 32.85 -10.53 4.96
C GLY A 16 31.53 -11.09 5.50
N LEU A 17 30.51 -10.24 5.73
CA LEU A 17 29.19 -10.67 6.16
C LEU A 17 28.28 -10.91 4.96
N LEU A 18 27.97 -12.17 4.68
CA LEU A 18 27.10 -12.58 3.58
C LEU A 18 25.62 -12.40 3.93
N TRP A 19 25.03 -11.30 3.49
CA TRP A 19 23.58 -11.09 3.54
C TRP A 19 22.91 -11.69 2.29
N LYS A 20 22.51 -12.96 2.35
CA LYS A 20 21.91 -13.69 1.21
C LYS A 20 20.47 -13.24 0.90
N ILE A 21 20.34 -12.05 0.30
CA ILE A 21 19.06 -11.47 -0.12
C ILE A 21 19.00 -11.44 -1.66
N PRO A 22 18.16 -12.28 -2.30
CA PRO A 22 18.06 -12.33 -3.76
C PRO A 22 17.63 -10.99 -4.37
N TRP A 23 18.13 -10.72 -5.56
CA TRP A 23 17.81 -9.52 -6.33
C TRP A 23 16.42 -9.54 -6.96
N ARG A 24 15.70 -10.68 -6.97
CA ARG A 24 14.32 -10.82 -7.49
C ARG A 24 13.37 -11.40 -6.47
N LEU A 25 12.07 -11.17 -6.69
CA LEU A 25 11.01 -11.87 -5.96
C LEU A 25 10.71 -13.26 -6.55
N SER A 26 10.59 -14.27 -5.69
CA SER A 26 10.05 -15.58 -6.09
C SER A 26 8.55 -15.49 -6.37
N ARG A 27 8.01 -16.43 -7.16
CA ARG A 27 6.58 -16.55 -7.47
C ARG A 27 5.68 -16.56 -6.22
N PRO A 28 5.92 -17.37 -5.17
CA PRO A 28 5.09 -17.36 -3.97
C PRO A 28 5.18 -16.03 -3.20
N GLN A 29 6.33 -15.35 -3.23
CA GLN A 29 6.46 -14.03 -2.61
C GLN A 29 5.70 -12.96 -3.39
N LYS A 30 5.66 -13.03 -4.73
CA LYS A 30 4.80 -12.17 -5.56
C LYS A 30 3.32 -12.39 -5.24
N LEU A 31 2.88 -13.64 -5.11
CA LEU A 31 1.51 -13.96 -4.73
C LEU A 31 1.14 -13.38 -3.35
N ARG A 32 1.99 -13.61 -2.34
CA ARG A 32 1.77 -13.06 -0.99
C ARG A 32 1.77 -11.53 -0.98
N HIS A 33 2.59 -10.89 -1.81
CA HIS A 33 2.59 -9.44 -1.92
C HIS A 33 1.30 -8.91 -2.53
N ARG A 34 0.81 -9.50 -3.63
CA ARG A 34 -0.49 -9.15 -4.22
C ARG A 34 -1.64 -9.31 -3.21
N ARG A 35 -1.65 -10.40 -2.44
CA ARG A 35 -2.64 -10.61 -1.37
C ARG A 35 -2.57 -9.52 -0.29
N ARG A 36 -1.37 -9.04 0.07
CA ARG A 36 -1.21 -7.95 1.03
C ARG A 36 -1.73 -6.62 0.49
N LEU A 37 -1.44 -6.28 -0.76
CA LEU A 37 -1.96 -5.07 -1.41
C LEU A 37 -3.50 -5.09 -1.42
N ARG A 38 -4.08 -6.19 -1.90
CA ARG A 38 -5.54 -6.40 -1.87
C ARG A 38 -6.13 -6.33 -0.47
N ARG A 39 -5.45 -6.89 0.53
CA ARG A 39 -5.91 -6.82 1.92
C ARG A 39 -6.01 -5.37 2.41
N VAL A 40 -5.02 -4.54 2.10
CA VAL A 40 -5.07 -3.11 2.44
C VAL A 40 -6.24 -2.44 1.71
N ASP A 41 -6.48 -2.77 0.44
CA ASP A 41 -7.61 -2.24 -0.33
C ASP A 41 -8.96 -2.61 0.30
N THR A 42 -9.12 -3.88 0.71
CA THR A 42 -10.33 -4.34 1.39
C THR A 42 -10.57 -3.60 2.72
N VAL A 43 -9.50 -3.32 3.48
CA VAL A 43 -9.61 -2.57 4.75
C VAL A 43 -10.11 -1.16 4.49
N VAL A 44 -9.52 -0.45 3.53
CA VAL A 44 -9.93 0.91 3.17
C VAL A 44 -11.40 0.93 2.70
N ALA A 45 -11.78 -0.02 1.84
CA ALA A 45 -13.17 -0.14 1.37
C ALA A 45 -14.15 -0.43 2.52
N THR A 46 -13.78 -1.29 3.49
CA THR A 46 -14.65 -1.55 4.65
C THR A 46 -14.81 -0.34 5.56
N LEU A 47 -13.73 0.43 5.76
CA LEU A 47 -13.76 1.65 6.57
C LEU A 47 -14.66 2.71 5.93
N GLU A 48 -14.53 2.91 4.62
CA GLU A 48 -15.41 3.81 3.89
C GLU A 48 -16.89 3.42 4.00
N ARG A 49 -17.22 2.15 3.73
CA ARG A 49 -18.61 1.66 3.83
C ARG A 49 -19.19 1.88 5.23
N ALA A 50 -18.38 1.68 6.27
CA ALA A 50 -18.77 1.93 7.65
C ALA A 50 -19.03 3.43 7.90
N LEU A 51 -18.17 4.32 7.37
CA LEU A 51 -18.34 5.76 7.51
C LEU A 51 -19.58 6.29 6.77
N VAL A 52 -19.83 5.82 5.55
CA VAL A 52 -21.03 6.16 4.77
C VAL A 52 -22.29 5.68 5.48
N ARG A 53 -22.30 4.43 5.96
CA ARG A 53 -23.43 3.88 6.74
C ARG A 53 -23.75 4.71 7.99
N ASN A 54 -22.72 5.26 8.62
CA ASN A 54 -22.86 6.10 9.82
C ASN A 54 -23.19 7.58 9.49
N GLY A 55 -23.36 7.93 8.21
CA GLY A 55 -23.65 9.30 7.77
C GLY A 55 -22.48 10.28 7.93
N LEU A 56 -21.25 9.77 8.10
CA LEU A 56 -20.05 10.57 8.38
C LEU A 56 -19.27 10.95 7.10
N ALA A 57 -19.51 10.26 5.99
CA ALA A 57 -18.89 10.54 4.70
C ALA A 57 -19.97 10.70 3.62
N LYS A 58 -19.73 11.59 2.64
CA LYS A 58 -20.55 11.67 1.43
C LYS A 58 -20.22 10.44 0.58
N GLY A 59 -21.20 9.57 0.38
CA GLY A 59 -21.05 8.50 -0.60
C GLY A 59 -20.89 9.12 -1.98
N GLU A 60 -19.74 8.91 -2.62
CA GLU A 60 -19.63 9.09 -4.06
C GLU A 60 -20.58 8.08 -4.69
N ALA A 61 -21.67 8.58 -5.28
CA ALA A 61 -22.61 7.78 -6.03
C ALA A 61 -21.94 7.32 -7.33
N GLU A 62 -21.56 6.03 -7.33
CA GLU A 62 -21.30 5.12 -8.46
C GLU A 62 -20.19 5.42 -9.47
N SER A 63 -19.35 4.41 -9.71
CA SER A 63 -19.07 3.96 -11.09
C SER A 63 -18.66 2.48 -11.16
N THR A 64 -19.42 1.73 -11.96
CA THR A 64 -19.19 0.39 -12.53
C THR A 64 -19.64 -0.88 -11.76
N THR A 65 -20.89 -1.25 -12.09
CA THR A 65 -21.45 -2.62 -12.24
C THR A 65 -22.04 -3.34 -11.03
N ALA A 66 -23.36 -3.43 -11.07
CA ALA A 66 -24.28 -4.28 -10.33
C ALA A 66 -24.10 -5.81 -10.53
N ALA A 67 -22.87 -6.35 -10.59
CA ALA A 67 -22.65 -7.75 -11.04
C ALA A 67 -21.92 -8.70 -10.07
N ALA A 68 -21.69 -8.33 -8.80
CA ALA A 68 -21.11 -9.28 -7.83
C ALA A 68 -21.76 -9.18 -6.43
N ALA A 69 -22.83 -9.96 -6.29
CA ALA A 69 -23.23 -10.73 -5.11
C ALA A 69 -23.36 -9.99 -3.76
N ALA A 70 -24.57 -9.77 -3.23
CA ALA A 70 -25.49 -10.83 -2.78
C ALA A 70 -24.85 -11.81 -1.78
N ALA A 71 -24.57 -11.31 -0.56
CA ALA A 71 -24.57 -12.09 0.69
C ALA A 71 -24.40 -11.14 1.88
N ASN A 72 -25.48 -10.47 2.29
CA ASN A 72 -25.92 -10.39 3.70
C ASN A 72 -27.14 -9.46 3.76
N ALA A 73 -28.31 -10.05 3.55
CA ALA A 73 -29.58 -9.43 3.86
C ALA A 73 -29.84 -9.59 5.37
N ASN A 74 -29.35 -8.65 6.20
CA ASN A 74 -30.04 -8.31 7.43
C ASN A 74 -29.52 -7.00 8.04
N ALA A 75 -30.14 -5.88 7.67
CA ALA A 75 -30.23 -4.71 8.53
C ALA A 75 -31.37 -3.83 8.03
N LYS A 76 -32.53 -3.97 8.66
CA LYS A 76 -33.69 -3.08 8.48
C LYS A 76 -33.27 -1.63 8.80
N PRO A 77 -33.38 -0.67 7.87
CA PRO A 77 -33.06 0.72 8.18
C PRO A 77 -34.26 1.32 8.93
N LYS A 78 -34.18 1.42 10.26
CA LYS A 78 -35.05 2.30 11.02
C LYS A 78 -34.55 3.73 10.84
N GLY A 79 -35.44 4.60 10.37
CA GLY A 79 -35.13 5.95 9.94
C GLY A 79 -34.55 6.86 11.01
N ALA A 80 -33.83 7.88 10.58
CA ALA A 80 -33.62 9.10 11.34
C ALA A 80 -33.21 10.26 10.41
N ALA A 81 -34.07 11.28 10.42
CA ALA A 81 -33.77 12.72 10.45
C ALA A 81 -32.75 13.32 9.47
N LYS A 82 -33.28 14.13 8.55
CA LYS A 82 -32.60 15.33 8.01
C LYS A 82 -32.21 16.24 9.20
N LYS A 83 -30.92 16.44 9.44
CA LYS A 83 -30.39 17.54 10.27
C LYS A 83 -29.12 18.13 9.65
N GLY A 84 -28.94 19.42 9.91
CA GLY A 84 -28.14 20.34 9.11
C GLY A 84 -26.66 19.99 9.00
N LYS A 85 -26.09 20.33 7.84
CA LYS A 85 -24.68 20.11 7.47
C LYS A 85 -23.64 20.67 8.48
N LYS A 86 -24.03 21.55 9.41
CA LYS A 86 -23.15 22.20 10.40
C LYS A 86 -22.95 21.37 11.69
N GLU A 87 -23.87 20.49 12.05
CA GLU A 87 -23.75 19.63 13.25
C GLU A 87 -22.91 18.37 13.00
N ALA A 88 -22.84 17.94 11.73
CA ALA A 88 -22.07 16.76 11.32
C ALA A 88 -20.56 16.95 11.50
N GLU A 89 -20.02 18.14 11.19
CA GLU A 89 -18.60 18.46 11.43
C GLU A 89 -18.23 18.45 12.92
N LEU A 90 -19.09 19.00 13.79
CA LEU A 90 -18.88 18.95 15.24
C LEU A 90 -18.94 17.52 15.82
N SER A 91 -19.65 16.60 15.15
CA SER A 91 -19.73 15.19 15.53
C SER A 91 -18.50 14.37 15.13
N LEU A 92 -17.81 14.77 14.05
CA LEU A 92 -16.57 14.14 13.56
C LEU A 92 -15.42 14.38 14.54
N VAL A 93 -15.28 15.62 15.03
CA VAL A 93 -14.28 16.00 16.04
C VAL A 93 -14.57 15.34 17.39
N ARG A 94 -15.85 15.27 17.81
CA ARG A 94 -16.26 14.58 19.05
C ARG A 94 -16.04 13.06 19.03
N LYS A 95 -16.03 12.43 17.85
CA LYS A 95 -15.74 10.99 17.67
C LYS A 95 -14.29 10.72 17.27
N GLY A 96 -13.46 11.75 17.07
CA GLY A 96 -12.04 11.65 16.70
C GLY A 96 -11.76 11.02 15.33
N LEU A 97 -12.75 10.92 14.44
CA LEU A 97 -12.63 10.24 13.15
C LEU A 97 -12.53 11.29 12.03
N SER A 98 -11.35 11.49 11.45
CA SER A 98 -11.20 12.34 10.25
C SER A 98 -11.30 11.52 8.97
N THR A 99 -12.10 11.98 8.00
CA THR A 99 -12.30 11.30 6.70
C THR A 99 -11.19 11.59 5.70
N HIS A 100 -10.47 12.70 5.90
CA HIS A 100 -9.42 13.18 5.00
C HIS A 100 -8.32 12.14 4.72
N ALA A 101 -7.99 11.28 5.69
CA ALA A 101 -6.99 10.23 5.46
C ALA A 101 -7.45 9.20 4.41
N ILE A 102 -8.73 8.85 4.40
CA ILE A 102 -9.30 7.89 3.44
C ILE A 102 -9.48 8.55 2.07
N GLU A 103 -9.96 9.80 2.05
CA GLU A 103 -10.07 10.61 0.82
C GLU A 103 -8.69 10.77 0.17
N ARG A 104 -7.70 11.23 0.92
CA ARG A 104 -6.31 11.36 0.45
C ARG A 104 -5.76 10.03 -0.04
N TRP A 105 -5.99 8.94 0.71
CA TRP A 105 -5.56 7.62 0.30
C TRP A 105 -6.13 7.23 -1.06
N LYS A 106 -7.43 7.46 -1.31
CA LYS A 106 -8.04 7.13 -2.60
C LYS A 106 -7.52 7.96 -3.75
N THR A 107 -7.25 9.25 -3.51
CA THR A 107 -6.71 10.14 -4.54
C THR A 107 -5.26 9.77 -4.91
N GLU A 108 -4.45 9.44 -3.91
CA GLU A 108 -3.01 9.21 -4.12
C GLU A 108 -2.70 7.73 -4.44
N MET A 109 -3.33 6.77 -3.76
CA MET A 109 -2.90 5.37 -3.75
C MET A 109 -3.73 4.50 -4.71
N PRO A 110 -3.12 3.95 -5.78
CA PRO A 110 -3.82 3.09 -6.74
C PRO A 110 -4.16 1.73 -6.13
N SER A 111 -5.23 1.10 -6.62
CA SER A 111 -5.62 -0.27 -6.22
C SER A 111 -4.65 -1.33 -6.76
N GLU A 112 -4.61 -2.54 -6.17
CA GLU A 112 -3.75 -3.61 -6.71
C GLU A 112 -4.06 -3.94 -8.18
N ALA A 113 -5.30 -3.75 -8.63
CA ALA A 113 -5.69 -4.03 -10.00
C ALA A 113 -5.13 -2.98 -10.98
N GLU A 114 -5.18 -1.70 -10.61
CA GLU A 114 -4.67 -0.58 -11.41
C GLU A 114 -3.15 -0.55 -11.50
N MET A 115 -2.46 -1.05 -10.47
CA MET A 115 -1.00 -1.03 -10.43
C MET A 115 -0.35 -1.83 -11.57
N VAL A 116 0.65 -1.24 -12.21
CA VAL A 116 1.50 -1.92 -13.19
C VAL A 116 2.30 -3.04 -12.48
N PRO A 117 2.47 -4.24 -13.11
CA PRO A 117 3.27 -5.31 -12.52
C PRO A 117 4.70 -4.91 -12.13
N LYS A 118 5.29 -3.93 -12.82
CA LYS A 118 6.62 -3.37 -12.50
C LYS A 118 6.62 -2.73 -11.11
N ASP A 119 5.66 -1.86 -10.82
CA ASP A 119 5.58 -1.12 -9.56
C ASP A 119 5.09 -1.99 -8.39
N LYS A 120 4.39 -3.10 -8.67
CA LYS A 120 4.09 -4.11 -7.63
C LYS A 120 5.35 -4.75 -7.04
N TYR A 121 6.41 -4.94 -7.82
CA TYR A 121 7.55 -5.75 -7.37
C TYR A 121 8.85 -4.97 -7.25
N THR A 122 8.87 -3.74 -7.75
CA THR A 122 10.05 -2.88 -7.76
C THR A 122 9.70 -1.48 -7.29
N ILE A 123 10.68 -0.86 -6.63
CA ILE A 123 10.64 0.51 -6.12
C ILE A 123 11.72 1.32 -6.79
N PHE A 124 11.54 2.63 -6.81
CA PHE A 124 12.58 3.55 -7.22
C PHE A 124 13.76 3.56 -6.21
N ASP A 125 14.99 3.49 -6.73
CA ASP A 125 16.21 3.73 -5.94
C ASP A 125 17.21 4.51 -6.79
N ARG A 126 17.48 5.76 -6.39
CA ARG A 126 18.37 6.69 -7.11
C ARG A 126 19.79 6.15 -7.29
N LYS A 127 20.26 5.30 -6.38
CA LYS A 127 21.66 4.83 -6.34
C LYS A 127 21.91 3.57 -7.17
N VAL A 128 20.86 2.94 -7.70
CA VAL A 128 20.97 1.68 -8.45
C VAL A 128 20.91 1.96 -9.93
N ARG A 129 21.75 1.28 -10.72
CA ARG A 129 21.69 1.33 -12.18
C ARG A 129 20.29 0.95 -12.68
N GLY A 130 19.70 1.79 -13.53
CA GLY A 130 18.33 1.60 -14.02
C GLY A 130 17.24 1.98 -13.02
N TYR A 131 17.59 2.67 -11.93
CA TYR A 131 16.68 3.35 -10.99
C TYR A 131 15.61 2.46 -10.35
N ARG A 132 15.80 1.14 -10.36
CA ARG A 132 14.83 0.16 -9.88
C ARG A 132 15.47 -0.87 -8.97
N LYS A 133 14.81 -1.11 -7.85
CA LYS A 133 15.21 -2.08 -6.83
C LYS A 133 14.02 -2.94 -6.44
N THR A 134 14.28 -4.21 -6.15
CA THR A 134 13.22 -5.13 -5.73
C THR A 134 12.67 -4.77 -4.36
N ILE A 135 11.34 -4.74 -4.22
CA ILE A 135 10.63 -4.26 -3.02
C ILE A 135 11.03 -5.00 -1.72
N ARG A 136 11.47 -6.27 -1.78
CA ARG A 136 11.95 -7.01 -0.60
C ARG A 136 13.13 -6.34 0.10
N LYS A 137 13.94 -5.57 -0.64
CA LYS A 137 15.08 -4.87 -0.08
C LYS A 137 14.67 -3.64 0.75
N LEU A 138 13.39 -3.26 0.74
CA LEU A 138 12.86 -2.20 1.60
C LEU A 138 12.74 -2.73 3.05
N PRO A 139 13.24 -1.99 4.05
CA PRO A 139 13.04 -2.35 5.45
C PRO A 139 11.55 -2.48 5.77
N LYS A 140 11.17 -3.61 6.40
CA LYS A 140 9.77 -3.90 6.79
C LYS A 140 8.76 -3.79 5.64
N TRP A 141 9.18 -4.11 4.40
CA TRP A 141 8.34 -4.06 3.19
C TRP A 141 7.03 -4.86 3.25
N THR A 142 6.88 -5.78 4.20
CA THR A 142 5.62 -6.52 4.39
C THR A 142 4.56 -5.73 5.14
N ARG A 143 4.95 -4.66 5.84
CA ARG A 143 4.08 -3.79 6.64
C ARG A 143 3.94 -2.40 6.02
N VAL A 144 4.99 -1.91 5.34
CA VAL A 144 4.99 -0.62 4.65
C VAL A 144 4.23 -0.71 3.33
N SER A 145 3.35 0.25 3.06
CA SER A 145 2.59 0.36 1.81
C SER A 145 3.27 1.31 0.82
N GLN A 146 4.17 0.76 -0.01
CA GLN A 146 4.76 1.49 -1.15
C GLN A 146 4.00 1.13 -2.43
N ARG A 147 3.36 2.12 -3.07
CA ARG A 147 2.59 1.92 -4.32
C ARG A 147 2.98 2.87 -5.46
N ILE A 148 3.40 4.08 -5.11
CA ILE A 148 3.73 5.14 -6.07
C ILE A 148 5.25 5.22 -6.23
N ASN A 149 5.70 5.36 -7.47
CA ASN A 149 7.08 5.66 -7.82
C ASN A 149 7.10 7.02 -8.57
N PRO A 150 8.20 7.78 -8.54
CA PRO A 150 8.29 9.04 -9.27
C PRO A 150 8.10 8.81 -10.79
N PRO A 151 7.36 9.69 -11.47
CA PRO A 151 7.10 9.56 -12.91
C PRO A 151 8.40 9.64 -13.71
N GLY A 152 8.49 8.87 -14.79
CA GLY A 152 9.66 8.83 -15.69
C GLY A 152 10.78 7.87 -15.27
N PHE A 153 10.67 7.21 -14.12
CA PHE A 153 11.65 6.21 -13.64
C PHE A 153 11.06 4.81 -13.61
#